data_AF-A0A9P0HNG8-F1
#
_entry.id   AF-A0A9P0HNG8-F1
#
_cell.length_a   1.000
_cell.length_b   1.000
_cell.length_c   1.000
_cell.angle_alpha   90.00
_cell.angle_beta   90.00
_cell.angle_gamma   90.00
#
_symmetry.space_group_name_H-M   'P 1'
#
loop_
_entity.id
_entity.type
_entity.pdbx_description
1 polymer ?
#
loop_
_entity_poly.entity_id
_entity_poly.type
_entity_poly.pdbx_seq_one_letter_code
_entity_poly.pdbx_strand_id
1 'polypeptide(L)'
;MINHKNCFLAIFAVVLLQVIDQTESHGRLMDPPARNSMWRFGFPTPVNYNDNELYCGGYSVQWEQNKGNCGVCGDAYNLETPRPHEAGGQFAKGVIGRRYSVGQEIDVEVELTANHWGRFEMFICPNNNPKYEATQSCLDRFPLFISGTRDVRFLIPEETKKKAIFRYKVRLPPYLTCSQCVLQWTYYTGNMWGTCENGTEAVGCGKAETFRNCADISIVTSTSGLPPLFIDIQNPFLLYFRDVRNPNLISPLVIRSQVCVPQTKYRFLPGLKQWCQENCLRYPPNCPEELCTCPEECDAIGELKGRKGADVYCQDKCIIYPSQCPADRCSCY
;
A
#
# COMPACT_ATOMS: atom_id res chain seq x y z
N MET A 1 -40.26 -36.11 -54.73
CA MET A 1 -40.25 -36.39 -53.28
C MET A 1 -38.84 -36.80 -52.89
N ILE A 2 -38.36 -36.30 -51.76
CA ILE A 2 -36.99 -36.32 -51.21
C ILE A 2 -36.05 -35.25 -51.82
N ASN A 3 -35.77 -34.19 -51.04
CA ASN A 3 -34.38 -33.96 -50.64
C ASN A 3 -34.27 -33.20 -49.31
N HIS A 4 -33.47 -33.79 -48.43
CA HIS A 4 -33.22 -33.41 -47.05
C HIS A 4 -32.07 -32.38 -46.99
N LYS A 5 -32.14 -31.53 -45.96
CA LYS A 5 -31.02 -30.83 -45.29
C LYS A 5 -30.37 -29.70 -46.08
N ASN A 6 -30.62 -28.46 -45.66
CA ASN A 6 -29.61 -27.42 -45.40
C ASN A 6 -30.29 -26.06 -45.13
N CYS A 7 -30.56 -25.76 -43.85
CA CYS A 7 -30.65 -24.37 -43.37
C CYS A 7 -30.64 -24.32 -41.83
N PHE A 8 -29.67 -25.01 -41.22
CA PHE A 8 -29.33 -24.80 -39.82
C PHE A 8 -27.82 -24.65 -39.74
N LEU A 9 -27.34 -23.45 -40.02
CA LEU A 9 -25.95 -23.09 -39.76
C LEU A 9 -25.87 -21.62 -39.34
N ALA A 10 -25.26 -21.45 -38.17
CA ALA A 10 -24.51 -20.29 -37.72
C ALA A 10 -25.29 -19.06 -37.21
N ILE A 11 -25.76 -19.14 -35.96
CA ILE A 11 -25.50 -18.06 -34.98
C ILE A 11 -25.16 -18.72 -33.64
N PHE A 12 -23.93 -19.24 -33.51
CA PHE A 12 -23.35 -19.44 -32.19
C PHE A 12 -22.94 -18.04 -31.71
N ALA A 13 -23.77 -17.43 -30.88
CA ALA A 13 -23.40 -16.24 -30.14
C ALA A 13 -22.30 -16.63 -29.15
N VAL A 14 -21.05 -16.49 -29.58
CA VAL A 14 -19.91 -16.47 -28.66
C VAL A 14 -20.02 -15.14 -27.92
N VAL A 15 -20.78 -15.13 -26.83
CA VAL A 15 -20.63 -14.13 -25.78
C VAL A 15 -19.26 -14.43 -25.18
N LEU A 16 -18.23 -13.74 -25.68
CA LEU A 16 -16.97 -13.61 -24.97
C LEU A 16 -17.35 -12.91 -23.67
N LEU A 17 -17.52 -13.67 -22.59
CA LEU A 17 -17.41 -13.17 -21.23
C LEU A 17 -15.99 -12.60 -21.15
N GLN A 18 -15.85 -11.32 -21.45
CA GLN A 18 -14.74 -10.56 -20.95
C GLN A 18 -14.91 -10.61 -19.44
N VAL A 19 -14.20 -11.53 -18.81
CA VAL A 19 -13.90 -11.46 -17.39
C VAL A 19 -13.22 -10.11 -17.25
N ILE A 20 -13.98 -9.11 -16.80
CA ILE A 20 -13.42 -7.87 -16.31
C ILE A 20 -12.69 -8.31 -15.06
N ASP A 21 -11.40 -8.57 -15.23
CA ASP A 21 -10.52 -8.92 -14.12
C ASP A 21 -10.56 -7.70 -13.20
N GLN A 22 -11.23 -7.84 -12.05
CA GLN A 22 -11.12 -6.85 -10.99
C GLN A 22 -9.72 -7.01 -10.42
N THR A 23 -8.74 -6.40 -11.07
CA THR A 23 -7.44 -6.18 -10.48
C THR A 23 -7.68 -5.28 -9.27
N GLU A 24 -7.25 -5.70 -8.08
CA GLU A 24 -7.32 -4.92 -6.85
C GLU A 24 -6.02 -4.14 -6.69
N SER A 25 -6.12 -2.82 -6.45
CA SER A 25 -4.90 -2.02 -6.25
C SER A 25 -4.31 -2.38 -4.89
N HIS A 26 -3.00 -2.17 -4.71
CA HIS A 26 -2.38 -2.43 -3.42
C HIS A 26 -1.25 -1.44 -3.17
N GLY A 27 -1.25 -0.84 -1.99
CA GLY A 27 -0.27 0.19 -1.65
C GLY A 27 -0.21 0.57 -0.18
N ARG A 28 0.97 1.04 0.23
CA ARG A 28 1.26 1.46 1.59
C ARG A 28 2.17 2.67 1.66
N LEU A 29 1.99 3.49 2.70
CA LEU A 29 2.89 4.57 3.07
C LEU A 29 4.06 4.03 3.91
N MET A 30 5.27 4.18 3.38
CA MET A 30 6.51 3.66 3.97
C MET A 30 7.33 4.74 4.68
N ASP A 31 7.30 5.99 4.21
CA ASP A 31 7.92 7.13 4.93
C ASP A 31 6.99 8.36 4.90
N PRO A 32 6.60 8.94 6.05
CA PRO A 32 6.75 8.39 7.39
C PRO A 32 6.06 7.01 7.51
N PRO A 33 6.61 6.07 8.29
CA PRO A 33 6.07 4.72 8.38
C PRO A 33 4.66 4.76 8.98
N ALA A 34 3.68 4.28 8.22
CA ALA A 34 2.30 4.22 8.67
C ALA A 34 2.07 3.09 9.70
N ARG A 35 1.01 3.22 10.51
CA ARG A 35 0.62 2.28 11.59
C ARG A 35 0.63 0.82 11.14
N ASN A 36 0.14 0.55 9.94
CA ASN A 36 0.09 -0.76 9.28
C ASN A 36 1.48 -1.30 8.90
N SER A 37 2.45 -0.44 8.60
CA SER A 37 3.77 -0.82 8.07
C SER A 37 4.92 -0.64 9.06
N MET A 38 4.68 -0.08 10.26
CA MET A 38 5.73 0.19 11.26
C MET A 38 6.58 -1.05 11.58
N TRP A 39 5.97 -2.24 11.63
CA TRP A 39 6.68 -3.49 11.92
C TRP A 39 7.80 -3.79 10.91
N ARG A 40 7.68 -3.33 9.65
CA ARG A 40 8.71 -3.50 8.60
C ARG A 40 10.00 -2.74 8.89
N PHE A 41 9.94 -1.76 9.79
CA PHE A 41 11.06 -0.94 10.23
C PHE A 41 11.55 -1.35 11.63
N GLY A 42 11.08 -2.48 12.17
CA GLY A 42 11.50 -3.00 13.47
C GLY A 42 10.84 -2.33 14.67
N PHE A 43 9.84 -1.46 14.47
CA PHE A 43 9.06 -0.93 15.61
C PHE A 43 8.34 -2.08 16.34
N PRO A 44 8.17 -1.98 17.68
CA PRO A 44 7.48 -3.00 18.48
C PRO A 44 5.95 -2.89 18.33
N THR A 45 5.46 -2.98 17.10
CA THR A 45 4.04 -2.94 16.73
C THR A 45 3.59 -4.31 16.22
N PRO A 46 2.29 -4.67 16.34
CA PRO A 46 1.79 -5.90 15.74
C PRO A 46 2.09 -5.98 14.24
N VAL A 47 2.40 -7.18 13.76
CA VAL A 47 2.66 -7.44 12.35
C VAL A 47 1.34 -7.43 11.58
N ASN A 48 1.28 -6.66 10.51
CA ASN A 48 0.22 -6.70 9.51
C ASN A 48 0.82 -7.13 8.17
N TYR A 49 0.64 -8.39 7.77
CA TYR A 49 1.16 -8.85 6.48
C TYR A 49 0.41 -8.23 5.29
N ASN A 50 -0.85 -7.81 5.48
CA ASN A 50 -1.67 -7.15 4.47
C ASN A 50 -1.67 -5.64 4.66
N ASP A 51 -0.52 -5.07 5.04
CA ASP A 51 -0.37 -3.65 5.30
C ASP A 51 -0.51 -2.79 4.04
N ASN A 52 -0.53 -3.38 2.85
CA ASN A 52 -0.84 -2.74 1.58
C ASN A 52 -2.34 -2.76 1.20
N GLU A 53 -3.21 -3.30 2.06
CA GLU A 53 -4.65 -3.51 1.82
C GLU A 53 -5.52 -2.63 2.73
N LEU A 54 -5.19 -1.34 2.92
CA LEU A 54 -6.08 -0.39 3.63
C LEU A 54 -6.98 0.40 2.67
N TYR A 55 -7.62 -0.37 1.81
CA TYR A 55 -8.60 -0.05 0.77
C TYR A 55 -10.05 0.18 1.23
N CYS A 56 -10.29 0.66 2.45
CA CYS A 56 -11.65 0.96 2.95
C CYS A 56 -12.62 -0.26 2.97
N GLY A 57 -12.08 -1.48 3.02
CA GLY A 57 -12.83 -2.74 2.92
C GLY A 57 -13.09 -3.24 1.50
N GLY A 58 -12.51 -2.59 0.49
CA GLY A 58 -12.71 -2.89 -0.93
C GLY A 58 -13.81 -2.03 -1.55
N TYR A 59 -13.76 -1.92 -2.89
CA TYR A 59 -14.62 -1.02 -3.66
C TYR A 59 -16.12 -1.14 -3.33
N SER A 60 -16.66 -2.37 -3.38
CA SER A 60 -18.09 -2.63 -3.15
C SER A 60 -18.51 -2.32 -1.71
N VAL A 61 -17.65 -2.59 -0.73
CA VAL A 61 -17.92 -2.29 0.68
C VAL A 61 -17.94 -0.78 0.89
N GLN A 62 -16.97 -0.05 0.35
CA GLN A 62 -16.92 1.41 0.45
C GLN A 62 -18.14 2.04 -0.23
N TRP A 63 -18.38 1.76 -1.50
CA TRP A 63 -19.31 2.56 -2.31
C TRP A 63 -20.75 2.09 -2.27
N GLU A 64 -20.99 0.79 -2.19
CA GLU A 64 -22.35 0.23 -2.24
C GLU A 64 -22.93 0.02 -0.82
N GLN A 65 -22.12 -0.47 0.12
CA GLN A 65 -22.57 -0.71 1.49
C GLN A 65 -22.40 0.53 2.37
N ASN A 66 -21.22 1.15 2.34
CA ASN A 66 -20.87 2.27 3.20
C ASN A 66 -21.15 3.64 2.57
N LYS A 67 -21.77 3.69 1.38
CA LYS A 67 -22.17 4.93 0.69
C LYS A 67 -21.01 5.92 0.46
N GLY A 68 -19.84 5.38 0.13
CA GLY A 68 -18.60 6.12 -0.08
C GLY A 68 -17.78 6.38 1.19
N ASN A 69 -18.30 6.05 2.37
CA ASN A 69 -17.59 6.27 3.63
C ASN A 69 -16.44 5.26 3.81
N CYS A 70 -15.35 5.76 4.38
CA CYS A 70 -14.15 5.01 4.72
C CYS A 70 -13.70 5.40 6.13
N GLY A 71 -13.08 4.47 6.86
CA GLY A 71 -12.40 4.78 8.12
C GLY A 71 -11.34 5.86 7.94
N VAL A 72 -10.97 6.54 9.02
CA VAL A 72 -9.97 7.63 8.97
C VAL A 72 -8.64 7.06 8.51
N CYS A 73 -8.30 5.84 8.95
CA CYS A 73 -7.03 5.20 8.64
C CYS A 73 -7.18 4.01 7.69
N GLY A 74 -8.21 4.01 6.82
CA GLY A 74 -8.35 3.06 5.70
C GLY A 74 -9.03 1.73 6.04
N ASP A 75 -9.44 1.54 7.29
CA ASP A 75 -10.32 0.45 7.70
C ASP A 75 -11.71 0.58 7.05
N ALA A 76 -12.42 -0.54 6.89
CA ALA A 76 -13.80 -0.53 6.42
C ALA A 76 -14.71 0.23 7.39
N TYR A 77 -15.55 1.12 6.85
CA TYR A 77 -16.33 2.05 7.67
C TYR A 77 -17.36 1.35 8.59
N ASN A 78 -17.89 0.20 8.18
CA ASN A 78 -18.84 -0.62 8.94
C ASN A 78 -18.22 -1.43 10.08
N LEU A 79 -16.90 -1.45 10.24
CA LEU A 79 -16.27 -2.11 11.39
C LEU A 79 -16.61 -1.37 12.69
N GLU A 80 -16.74 -2.14 13.78
CA GLU A 80 -16.91 -1.60 15.11
C GLU A 80 -15.73 -0.73 15.52
N THR A 81 -16.00 0.35 16.24
CA THR A 81 -14.99 1.26 16.76
C THR A 81 -14.48 0.79 18.13
N PRO A 82 -13.17 0.90 18.45
CA PRO A 82 -12.13 1.46 17.59
C PRO A 82 -11.74 0.50 16.46
N ARG A 83 -11.66 1.02 15.23
CA ARG A 83 -11.21 0.22 14.08
C ARG A 83 -9.72 -0.13 14.24
N PRO A 84 -9.21 -1.20 13.61
CA PRO A 84 -7.86 -1.69 13.85
C PRO A 84 -6.74 -0.65 13.73
N HIS A 85 -6.84 0.29 12.79
CA HIS A 85 -5.82 1.31 12.53
C HIS A 85 -6.17 2.69 13.09
N GLU A 86 -7.29 2.82 13.81
CA GLU A 86 -7.73 4.03 14.54
C GLU A 86 -7.36 3.92 16.03
N ALA A 87 -7.31 5.05 16.74
CA ALA A 87 -6.87 5.18 18.13
C ALA A 87 -7.58 4.19 19.06
N GLY A 88 -6.80 3.43 19.84
CA GLY A 88 -7.29 2.32 20.66
C GLY A 88 -7.34 0.97 19.93
N GLY A 89 -7.18 0.97 18.60
CA GLY A 89 -7.12 -0.22 17.77
C GLY A 89 -5.84 -1.05 17.91
N GLN A 90 -5.79 -2.15 17.16
CA GLN A 90 -4.67 -3.08 17.17
C GLN A 90 -3.36 -2.43 16.72
N PHE A 91 -3.38 -1.58 15.69
CA PHE A 91 -2.17 -1.01 15.07
C PHE A 91 -1.92 0.45 15.49
N ALA A 92 -2.90 1.16 16.01
CA ALA A 92 -2.74 2.52 16.53
C ALA A 92 -2.18 2.53 17.96
N LYS A 93 -0.87 2.29 18.09
CA LYS A 93 -0.18 2.25 19.40
C LYS A 93 0.35 3.59 19.89
N GLY A 94 0.16 4.67 19.12
CA GLY A 94 0.67 6.00 19.47
C GLY A 94 2.19 6.12 19.40
N VAL A 95 2.85 5.21 18.67
CA VAL A 95 4.30 5.23 18.47
C VAL A 95 4.65 6.26 17.41
N ILE A 96 5.51 7.22 17.76
CA ILE A 96 5.96 8.26 16.84
C ILE A 96 6.98 7.68 15.86
N GLY A 97 6.61 7.60 14.57
CA GLY A 97 7.44 7.03 13.51
C GLY A 97 8.54 7.99 13.02
N ARG A 98 8.28 9.30 13.05
CA ARG A 98 9.21 10.36 12.65
C ARG A 98 9.03 11.63 13.48
N ARG A 99 10.11 12.40 13.61
CA ARG A 99 10.10 13.72 14.24
C ARG A 99 10.60 14.76 13.26
N TYR A 100 9.83 15.82 13.10
CA TYR A 100 10.11 16.89 12.16
C TYR A 100 10.14 18.25 12.85
N SER A 101 10.72 19.21 12.15
CA SER A 101 10.63 20.63 12.48
C SER A 101 9.44 21.27 11.78
N VAL A 102 8.90 22.32 12.40
CA VAL A 102 7.86 23.15 11.79
C VAL A 102 8.32 23.70 10.42
N GLY A 103 7.43 23.64 9.42
CA GLY A 103 7.74 24.12 8.07
C GLY A 103 8.69 23.25 7.24
N GLN A 104 9.19 22.14 7.78
CA GLN A 104 10.16 21.28 7.10
C GLN A 104 9.56 20.66 5.83
N GLU A 105 10.40 20.56 4.79
CA GLU A 105 10.12 19.70 3.65
C GLU A 105 10.55 18.28 3.98
N ILE A 106 9.60 17.37 3.99
CA ILE A 106 9.81 15.97 4.38
C ILE A 106 9.78 15.07 3.16
N ASP A 107 10.61 14.03 3.19
CA ASP A 107 10.58 12.96 2.20
C ASP A 107 9.39 12.04 2.46
N VAL A 108 8.73 11.64 1.39
CA VAL A 108 7.61 10.70 1.39
C VAL A 108 7.98 9.51 0.52
N GLU A 109 7.82 8.31 1.05
CA GLU A 109 7.96 7.08 0.30
C GLU A 109 6.64 6.30 0.32
N VAL A 110 6.09 6.03 -0.85
CA VAL A 110 4.91 5.18 -1.06
C VAL A 110 5.34 3.97 -1.86
N GLU A 111 4.93 2.78 -1.43
CA GLU A 111 5.16 1.54 -2.14
C GLU A 111 3.82 1.01 -2.65
N LEU A 112 3.64 0.99 -3.98
CA LEU A 112 2.52 0.31 -4.63
C LEU A 112 2.98 -1.08 -5.07
N THR A 113 2.40 -2.11 -4.44
CA THR A 113 2.65 -3.51 -4.85
C THR A 113 1.79 -3.89 -6.05
N ALA A 114 0.64 -3.21 -6.26
CA ALA A 114 -0.14 -3.22 -7.48
C ALA A 114 -0.59 -1.78 -7.80
N ASN A 115 0.03 -1.18 -8.82
CA ASN A 115 -0.13 0.20 -9.24
C ASN A 115 -1.25 0.34 -10.28
N HIS A 116 -2.31 1.03 -9.88
CA HIS A 116 -3.50 1.32 -10.68
C HIS A 116 -3.58 2.79 -11.11
N TRP A 117 -2.44 3.49 -11.10
CA TRP A 117 -2.32 4.91 -11.44
C TRP A 117 -3.32 5.78 -10.65
N GLY A 118 -3.52 7.02 -11.05
CA GLY A 118 -4.33 7.97 -10.31
C GLY A 118 -3.45 8.92 -9.51
N ARG A 119 -3.73 9.10 -8.22
CA ARG A 119 -3.12 10.18 -7.45
C ARG A 119 -3.03 9.92 -5.96
N PHE A 120 -2.01 10.51 -5.34
CA PHE A 120 -1.87 10.57 -3.89
C PHE A 120 -2.23 11.96 -3.36
N GLU A 121 -2.82 12.02 -2.18
CA GLU A 121 -3.00 13.23 -1.39
C GLU A 121 -2.55 12.98 0.05
N MET A 122 -2.06 14.02 0.72
CA MET A 122 -1.63 13.93 2.11
C MET A 122 -2.17 15.09 2.92
N PHE A 123 -2.63 14.76 4.12
CA PHE A 123 -3.21 15.69 5.08
C PHE A 123 -2.61 15.43 6.46
N ILE A 124 -2.67 16.42 7.36
CA ILE A 124 -2.18 16.29 8.72
C ILE A 124 -3.18 16.82 9.76
N CYS A 125 -3.26 16.19 10.93
CA CYS A 125 -4.08 16.66 12.04
C CYS A 125 -3.23 16.77 13.32
N PRO A 126 -3.17 17.94 13.98
CA PRO A 126 -2.47 18.12 15.26
C PRO A 126 -3.31 17.55 16.42
N ASN A 127 -3.30 16.23 16.57
CA ASN A 127 -4.17 15.48 17.47
C ASN A 127 -3.73 15.53 18.95
N ASN A 128 -2.41 15.53 19.21
CA ASN A 128 -1.75 15.67 20.52
C ASN A 128 -2.12 14.64 21.61
N ASN A 129 -2.99 13.68 21.31
CA ASN A 129 -3.35 12.62 22.24
C ASN A 129 -3.65 11.31 21.49
N PRO A 130 -2.76 10.29 21.57
CA PRO A 130 -2.90 9.06 20.81
C PRO A 130 -4.08 8.17 21.25
N LYS A 131 -4.79 8.52 22.33
CA LYS A 131 -6.01 7.83 22.77
C LYS A 131 -7.28 8.33 22.08
N TYR A 132 -7.23 9.47 21.42
CA TYR A 132 -8.35 10.03 20.65
C TYR A 132 -8.02 9.95 19.17
N GLU A 133 -8.98 9.51 18.36
CA GLU A 133 -8.80 9.40 16.91
C GLU A 133 -8.88 10.77 16.25
N ALA A 134 -8.03 11.00 15.25
CA ALA A 134 -8.11 12.21 14.44
C ALA A 134 -9.40 12.20 13.63
N THR A 135 -10.00 13.36 13.41
CA THR A 135 -11.20 13.45 12.57
C THR A 135 -10.82 13.84 11.14
N GLN A 136 -11.60 13.38 10.16
CA GLN A 136 -11.44 13.85 8.78
C GLN A 136 -11.56 15.38 8.69
N SER A 137 -12.47 15.98 9.46
CA SER A 137 -12.64 17.43 9.56
C SER A 137 -11.42 18.19 10.12
N CYS A 138 -10.52 17.52 10.84
CA CYS A 138 -9.25 18.08 11.28
C CYS A 138 -8.21 17.98 10.16
N LEU A 139 -8.10 16.81 9.54
CA LEU A 139 -7.19 16.52 8.43
C LEU A 139 -7.43 17.48 7.25
N ASP A 140 -8.68 17.67 6.86
CA ASP A 140 -9.07 18.51 5.72
C ASP A 140 -8.68 19.99 5.88
N ARG A 141 -8.37 20.45 7.11
CA ARG A 141 -7.92 21.82 7.39
C ARG A 141 -6.44 22.03 7.11
N PHE A 142 -5.64 20.97 7.05
CA PHE A 142 -4.20 21.06 6.88
C PHE A 142 -3.71 20.12 5.76
N PRO A 143 -4.00 20.44 4.50
CA PRO A 143 -3.41 19.75 3.36
C PRO A 143 -1.89 19.95 3.31
N LEU A 144 -1.17 18.93 2.86
CA LEU A 144 0.26 19.00 2.59
C LEU A 144 0.49 19.18 1.09
N PHE A 145 1.20 20.25 0.72
CA PHE A 145 1.50 20.55 -0.67
C PHE A 145 2.79 19.86 -1.12
N ILE A 146 2.81 19.38 -2.36
CA ILE A 146 4.02 18.82 -2.97
C ILE A 146 5.07 19.92 -3.09
N SER A 147 6.30 19.65 -2.62
CA SER A 147 7.40 20.64 -2.62
C SER A 147 7.64 21.19 -4.03
N GLY A 148 7.88 22.49 -4.11
CA GLY A 148 8.04 23.21 -5.38
C GLY A 148 6.73 23.49 -6.14
N THR A 149 5.57 23.05 -5.63
CA THR A 149 4.27 23.25 -6.29
C THR A 149 3.24 23.88 -5.34
N ARG A 150 2.03 24.13 -5.86
CA ARG A 150 0.85 24.49 -5.06
C ARG A 150 -0.24 23.41 -5.15
N ASP A 151 0.10 22.23 -5.64
CA ASP A 151 -0.82 21.11 -5.73
C ASP A 151 -0.67 20.21 -4.49
N VAL A 152 -1.79 19.66 -4.03
CA VAL A 152 -1.85 18.64 -2.97
C VAL A 152 -1.82 17.23 -3.56
N ARG A 153 -2.01 17.13 -4.88
CA ARG A 153 -2.14 15.90 -5.63
C ARG A 153 -0.80 15.55 -6.26
N PHE A 154 -0.22 14.44 -5.82
CA PHE A 154 0.84 13.80 -6.57
C PHE A 154 0.22 12.88 -7.63
N LEU A 155 0.34 13.25 -8.90
CA LEU A 155 -0.16 12.42 -10.01
C LEU A 155 0.86 11.31 -10.32
N ILE A 156 0.39 10.06 -10.42
CA ILE A 156 1.23 8.92 -10.74
C ILE A 156 1.54 8.96 -12.25
N PRO A 157 2.82 9.02 -12.67
CA PRO A 157 3.17 9.03 -14.09
C PRO A 157 2.69 7.77 -14.84
N GLU A 158 2.22 7.92 -16.07
CA GLU A 158 1.60 6.84 -16.86
C GLU A 158 2.61 5.73 -17.20
N GLU A 159 3.87 6.08 -17.41
CA GLU A 159 4.97 5.17 -17.75
C GLU A 159 5.48 4.32 -16.58
N THR A 160 4.88 4.45 -15.40
CA THR A 160 5.29 3.72 -14.20
C THR A 160 4.99 2.22 -14.29
N LYS A 161 5.86 1.42 -13.66
CA LYS A 161 5.71 -0.03 -13.60
C LYS A 161 4.49 -0.41 -12.74
N LYS A 162 4.01 -1.65 -12.93
CA LYS A 162 2.92 -2.26 -12.16
C LYS A 162 3.23 -2.39 -10.67
N LYS A 163 4.49 -2.58 -10.31
CA LYS A 163 5.01 -2.44 -8.95
C LYS A 163 6.01 -1.30 -8.93
N ALA A 164 5.84 -0.36 -8.03
CA ALA A 164 6.65 0.85 -8.02
C ALA A 164 6.77 1.46 -6.61
N ILE A 165 7.94 2.06 -6.36
CA ILE A 165 8.17 2.90 -5.19
C ILE A 165 8.21 4.35 -5.67
N PHE A 166 7.34 5.17 -5.10
CA PHE A 166 7.24 6.59 -5.38
C PHE A 166 7.92 7.36 -4.26
N ARG A 167 8.84 8.26 -4.63
CA ARG A 167 9.51 9.17 -3.71
C ARG A 167 9.26 10.60 -4.14
N TYR A 168 8.73 11.40 -3.24
CA TYR A 168 8.46 12.81 -3.45
C TYR A 168 8.57 13.56 -2.12
N LYS A 169 8.54 14.90 -2.16
CA LYS A 169 8.61 15.72 -0.96
C LYS A 169 7.31 16.49 -0.77
N VAL A 170 6.90 16.63 0.48
CA VAL A 170 5.79 17.51 0.87
C VAL A 170 6.24 18.51 1.92
N ARG A 171 5.56 19.65 2.01
CA ARG A 171 5.89 20.69 2.99
C ARG A 171 4.93 20.66 4.17
N LEU A 172 5.47 20.56 5.38
CA LEU A 172 4.69 20.70 6.62
C LEU A 172 4.26 22.16 6.83
N PRO A 173 3.09 22.43 7.46
CA PRO A 173 2.66 23.80 7.72
C PRO A 173 3.64 24.54 8.64
N PRO A 174 4.05 25.78 8.33
CA PRO A 174 5.11 26.51 9.04
C PRO A 174 4.67 27.10 10.39
N TYR A 175 3.45 26.80 10.84
CA TYR A 175 2.86 27.27 12.09
C TYR A 175 2.28 26.13 12.94
N LEU A 176 2.46 24.87 12.49
CA LEU A 176 1.87 23.71 13.13
C LEU A 176 2.92 22.96 13.94
N THR A 177 2.60 22.69 15.20
CA THR A 177 3.39 21.85 16.12
C THR A 177 2.48 20.84 16.79
N CYS A 178 3.01 19.68 17.11
CA CYS A 178 2.25 18.62 17.78
C CYS A 178 3.18 17.61 18.48
N SER A 179 2.76 17.13 19.64
CA SER A 179 3.41 15.99 20.31
C SER A 179 3.11 14.68 19.58
N GLN A 180 1.91 14.59 18.99
CA GLN A 180 1.47 13.51 18.11
C GLN A 180 0.52 14.10 17.07
N CYS A 181 0.96 14.16 15.83
CA CYS A 181 0.13 14.42 14.67
C CYS A 181 -0.24 13.11 14.00
N VAL A 182 -1.43 13.07 13.42
CA VAL A 182 -1.81 12.03 12.46
C VAL A 182 -1.60 12.59 11.06
N LEU A 183 -0.69 11.99 10.30
CA LEU A 183 -0.57 12.22 8.87
C LEU A 183 -1.39 11.15 8.14
N GLN A 184 -2.31 11.56 7.28
CA GLN A 184 -3.13 10.66 6.45
C GLN A 184 -2.63 10.73 5.02
N TRP A 185 -2.14 9.61 4.49
CA TRP A 185 -1.95 9.42 3.06
C TRP A 185 -3.21 8.79 2.47
N THR A 186 -3.73 9.38 1.40
CA THR A 186 -4.86 8.84 0.64
C THR A 186 -4.43 8.59 -0.80
N TYR A 187 -4.76 7.42 -1.33
CA TYR A 187 -4.56 7.07 -2.72
C TYR A 187 -5.91 6.81 -3.38
N TYR A 188 -6.17 7.54 -4.47
CA TYR A 188 -7.32 7.34 -5.33
C TYR A 188 -6.83 6.69 -6.63
N THR A 189 -7.32 5.49 -6.92
CA THR A 189 -6.94 4.75 -8.13
C THR A 189 -7.45 5.45 -9.39
N GLY A 190 -6.72 5.30 -10.50
CA GLY A 190 -7.02 5.94 -11.79
C GLY A 190 -7.55 4.99 -12.85
N ASN A 191 -7.72 3.70 -12.55
CA ASN A 191 -8.09 2.67 -13.51
C ASN A 191 -9.61 2.40 -13.61
N MET A 192 -10.44 3.07 -12.82
CA MET A 192 -11.89 2.89 -12.82
C MET A 192 -12.54 3.59 -14.01
N TRP A 193 -13.50 2.94 -14.67
CA TRP A 193 -14.37 3.57 -15.67
C TRP A 193 -15.59 4.17 -14.99
N GLY A 194 -15.90 5.42 -15.29
CA GLY A 194 -17.09 6.06 -14.73
C GLY A 194 -17.43 7.39 -15.39
N THR A 195 -18.50 8.01 -14.89
CA THR A 195 -18.98 9.30 -15.37
C THR A 195 -18.14 10.44 -14.77
N CYS A 196 -17.57 11.28 -15.63
CA CYS A 196 -16.83 12.48 -15.28
C CYS A 196 -17.79 13.64 -14.95
N GLU A 197 -17.28 14.73 -14.37
CA GLU A 197 -18.10 15.91 -13.97
C GLU A 197 -18.86 16.55 -15.14
N ASN A 198 -18.32 16.48 -16.35
CA ASN A 198 -18.94 16.98 -17.58
C ASN A 198 -19.98 16.01 -18.19
N GLY A 199 -20.28 14.90 -17.51
CA GLY A 199 -21.23 13.88 -17.96
C GLY A 199 -20.68 12.88 -18.99
N THR A 200 -19.43 13.01 -19.43
CA THR A 200 -18.80 11.99 -20.31
C THR A 200 -18.34 10.79 -19.50
N GLU A 201 -18.16 9.63 -20.15
CA GLU A 201 -17.56 8.47 -19.50
C GLU A 201 -16.11 8.27 -19.94
N ALA A 202 -15.22 8.02 -18.98
CA ALA A 202 -13.81 7.75 -19.23
C ALA A 202 -13.17 6.93 -18.12
N VAL A 203 -12.01 6.34 -18.40
CA VAL A 203 -11.11 5.78 -17.39
C VAL A 203 -10.58 6.92 -16.50
N GLY A 204 -10.51 6.68 -15.19
CA GLY A 204 -10.12 7.67 -14.18
C GLY A 204 -11.27 8.54 -13.69
N CYS A 205 -12.49 8.33 -14.20
CA CYS A 205 -13.68 9.03 -13.77
C CYS A 205 -14.59 8.16 -12.89
N GLY A 206 -15.49 8.81 -12.16
CA GLY A 206 -16.41 8.15 -11.23
C GLY A 206 -15.80 7.86 -9.86
N LYS A 207 -16.31 6.80 -9.22
CA LYS A 207 -15.92 6.39 -7.88
C LYS A 207 -14.58 5.63 -7.96
N ALA A 208 -13.54 6.14 -7.30
CA ALA A 208 -12.25 5.45 -7.25
C ALA A 208 -12.21 4.43 -6.10
N GLU A 209 -11.45 3.35 -6.28
CA GLU A 209 -10.99 2.59 -5.11
C GLU A 209 -10.06 3.50 -4.29
N THR A 210 -10.23 3.48 -2.96
CA THR A 210 -9.55 4.43 -2.07
C THR A 210 -8.73 3.67 -1.05
N PHE A 211 -7.46 4.02 -0.91
CA PHE A 211 -6.58 3.52 0.16
C PHE A 211 -6.27 4.66 1.11
N ARG A 212 -6.25 4.39 2.42
CA ARG A 212 -5.80 5.35 3.42
C ARG A 212 -4.84 4.71 4.39
N ASN A 213 -3.74 5.39 4.70
CA ASN A 213 -2.86 5.01 5.78
C ASN A 213 -2.64 6.20 6.71
N CYS A 214 -2.49 5.93 8.00
CA CYS A 214 -2.16 6.93 9.00
C CYS A 214 -0.76 6.69 9.54
N ALA A 215 0.06 7.74 9.63
CA ALA A 215 1.35 7.74 10.30
C ALA A 215 1.34 8.72 11.47
N ASP A 216 1.83 8.28 12.62
CA ASP A 216 1.96 9.11 13.81
C ASP A 216 3.34 9.78 13.83
N ILE A 217 3.37 11.12 13.77
CA ILE A 217 4.61 11.92 13.72
C ILE A 217 4.59 13.01 14.78
N SER A 218 5.74 13.59 15.15
CA SER A 218 5.77 14.77 16.02
C SER A 218 6.41 15.95 15.30
N ILE A 219 5.89 17.15 15.51
CA ILE A 219 6.43 18.38 14.92
C ILE A 219 6.80 19.36 16.04
N VAL A 220 8.08 19.70 16.11
CA VAL A 220 8.65 20.59 17.13
C VAL A 220 9.04 21.95 16.54
N THR A 221 9.14 22.96 17.40
CA THR A 221 9.68 24.27 17.00
C THR A 221 11.17 24.17 16.72
N SER A 222 11.63 24.77 15.62
CA SER A 222 13.05 24.96 15.35
C SER A 222 13.57 26.11 16.21
N THR A 223 14.04 25.83 17.43
CA THR A 223 14.82 26.83 18.19
C THR A 223 16.16 27.03 17.48
N SER A 224 16.37 28.25 16.96
CA SER A 224 17.56 28.82 16.33
C SER A 224 18.83 27.95 16.39
N GLY A 225 19.08 27.21 15.31
CA GLY A 225 20.24 26.36 15.15
C GLY A 225 19.85 25.18 14.27
N LEU A 226 20.66 24.92 13.24
CA LEU A 226 20.53 23.72 12.39
C LEU A 226 20.15 22.51 13.27
N PRO A 227 19.07 21.79 12.96
CA PRO A 227 18.74 20.59 13.72
C PRO A 227 19.96 19.65 13.65
N PRO A 228 20.45 19.10 14.78
CA PRO A 228 21.47 18.07 14.70
C PRO A 228 20.95 16.96 13.79
N LEU A 229 21.80 16.50 12.86
CA LEU A 229 21.53 15.44 11.86
C LEU A 229 21.04 14.11 12.47
N PHE A 230 20.97 14.00 13.80
CA PHE A 230 20.57 12.83 14.56
C PHE A 230 19.14 12.92 15.14
N ILE A 231 18.36 13.96 14.83
CA ILE A 231 16.93 14.04 15.24
C ILE A 231 16.05 13.08 14.40
N ASP A 232 16.56 12.59 13.27
CA ASP A 232 15.73 12.14 12.15
C ASP A 232 15.02 10.79 12.35
N ILE A 233 15.56 9.87 13.18
CA ILE A 233 14.93 8.55 13.41
C ILE A 233 15.13 8.10 14.86
N GLN A 234 14.15 8.37 15.74
CA GLN A 234 14.10 7.79 17.09
C GLN A 234 13.45 6.41 17.10
N ASN A 235 13.93 5.50 16.26
CA ASN A 235 13.60 4.08 16.38
C ASN A 235 14.82 3.33 16.92
N PRO A 236 14.89 3.06 18.24
CA PRO A 236 16.03 2.35 18.83
C PRO A 236 16.14 0.89 18.36
N PHE A 237 15.11 0.36 17.70
CA PHE A 237 15.09 -0.99 17.15
C PHE A 237 15.46 -1.05 15.67
N LEU A 238 15.63 0.10 14.99
CA LEU A 238 16.00 0.13 13.59
C LEU A 238 17.45 -0.34 13.43
N LEU A 239 17.62 -1.46 12.74
CA LEU A 239 18.93 -1.99 12.39
C LEU A 239 19.42 -1.32 11.11
N TYR A 240 20.73 -1.17 11.00
CA TYR A 240 21.38 -0.60 9.83
C TYR A 240 22.40 -1.58 9.27
N PHE A 241 22.45 -1.69 7.94
CA PHE A 241 23.53 -2.37 7.26
C PHE A 241 24.56 -1.36 6.79
N ARG A 242 25.82 -1.77 6.89
CA ARG A 242 26.95 -1.07 6.31
C ARG A 242 27.43 -1.83 5.10
N ASP A 243 27.45 -1.19 3.95
CA ASP A 243 27.97 -1.83 2.74
C ASP A 243 29.47 -2.12 2.92
N VAL A 244 29.87 -3.37 2.64
CA VAL A 244 31.26 -3.83 2.78
C VAL A 244 32.18 -3.15 1.75
N ARG A 245 31.65 -2.83 0.56
CA ARG A 245 32.36 -2.18 -0.55
C ARG A 245 32.41 -0.66 -0.40
N ASN A 246 31.41 -0.06 0.25
CA ASN A 246 31.42 1.36 0.59
C ASN A 246 31.03 1.57 2.06
N PRO A 247 32.01 1.66 2.98
CA PRO A 247 31.74 1.81 4.40
C PRO A 247 31.01 3.11 4.78
N ASN A 248 30.88 4.07 3.87
CA ASN A 248 30.10 5.30 4.10
C ASN A 248 28.62 5.13 3.72
N LEU A 249 28.26 4.05 3.02
CA LEU A 249 26.89 3.73 2.68
C LEU A 249 26.26 2.90 3.81
N ILE A 250 25.49 3.59 4.65
CA ILE A 250 24.71 3.01 5.73
C ILE A 250 23.24 3.13 5.35
N SER A 251 22.55 1.98 5.29
CA SER A 251 21.14 1.92 4.92
C SER A 251 20.33 1.22 6.02
N PRO A 252 19.11 1.70 6.33
CA PRO A 252 18.24 1.03 7.28
C PRO A 252 17.76 -0.32 6.74
N LEU A 253 17.70 -1.34 7.60
CA LEU A 253 17.01 -2.59 7.32
C LEU A 253 15.50 -2.32 7.31
N VAL A 254 14.87 -2.55 6.16
CA VAL A 254 13.42 -2.44 5.95
C VAL A 254 12.93 -3.71 5.28
N ILE A 255 11.90 -4.35 5.85
CA ILE A 255 11.29 -5.55 5.26
C ILE A 255 10.34 -5.16 4.14
N ARG A 256 10.76 -5.34 2.89
CA ARG A 256 9.94 -4.98 1.71
C ARG A 256 9.10 -6.13 1.17
N SER A 257 9.57 -7.36 1.36
CA SER A 257 8.86 -8.53 0.86
C SER A 257 7.45 -8.65 1.44
N GLN A 258 6.51 -8.96 0.55
CA GLN A 258 5.09 -9.07 0.86
C GLN A 258 4.73 -10.47 1.35
N VAL A 259 5.27 -11.48 0.67
CA VAL A 259 5.03 -12.88 0.97
C VAL A 259 6.32 -13.68 0.83
N CYS A 260 6.49 -14.67 1.70
CA CYS A 260 7.57 -15.64 1.63
C CYS A 260 7.00 -17.05 1.67
N VAL A 261 7.41 -17.87 0.71
CA VAL A 261 6.92 -19.23 0.52
C VAL A 261 8.07 -20.23 0.53
N PRO A 262 7.80 -21.52 0.77
CA PRO A 262 8.83 -22.53 0.69
C PRO A 262 9.35 -22.67 -0.75
N GLN A 263 10.63 -23.00 -0.87
CA GLN A 263 11.19 -23.47 -2.13
C GLN A 263 10.37 -24.65 -2.68
N THR A 264 10.38 -24.82 -4.01
CA THR A 264 9.60 -25.85 -4.73
C THR A 264 9.73 -27.24 -4.12
N LYS A 265 10.94 -27.64 -3.71
CA LYS A 265 11.25 -28.93 -3.06
C LYS A 265 10.59 -29.16 -1.70
N TYR A 266 10.08 -28.12 -1.05
CA TYR A 266 9.51 -28.20 0.30
C TYR A 266 8.05 -27.71 0.38
N ARG A 267 7.41 -27.36 -0.75
CA ARG A 267 6.04 -26.82 -0.79
C ARG A 267 4.97 -27.74 -0.17
N PHE A 268 5.23 -29.05 -0.14
CA PHE A 268 4.31 -30.06 0.41
C PHE A 268 4.46 -30.25 1.92
N LEU A 269 5.48 -29.68 2.57
CA LEU A 269 5.68 -29.82 4.01
C LEU A 269 4.65 -28.96 4.78
N PRO A 270 3.80 -29.56 5.63
CA PRO A 270 2.83 -28.81 6.43
C PRO A 270 3.50 -27.79 7.33
N GLY A 271 2.89 -26.62 7.49
CA GLY A 271 3.40 -25.54 8.35
C GLY A 271 4.57 -24.73 7.78
N LEU A 272 5.29 -25.24 6.78
CA LEU A 272 6.46 -24.54 6.25
C LEU A 272 6.12 -23.22 5.54
N LYS A 273 4.93 -23.11 4.94
CA LYS A 273 4.44 -21.83 4.38
C LYS A 273 4.36 -20.74 5.45
N GLN A 274 3.75 -21.06 6.59
CA GLN A 274 3.64 -20.14 7.73
C GLN A 274 5.03 -19.85 8.31
N TRP A 275 5.87 -20.88 8.45
CA TRP A 275 7.22 -20.71 8.95
C TRP A 275 8.05 -19.76 8.07
N CYS A 276 8.00 -19.91 6.74
CA CYS A 276 8.67 -19.01 5.82
C CYS A 276 8.12 -17.58 5.93
N GLN A 277 6.80 -17.41 5.94
CA GLN A 277 6.19 -16.08 6.10
C GLN A 277 6.67 -15.39 7.39
N GLU A 278 6.58 -16.08 8.53
CA GLU A 278 6.92 -15.52 9.82
C GLU A 278 8.41 -15.31 9.99
N ASN A 279 9.24 -16.29 9.65
CA ASN A 279 10.68 -16.20 9.91
C ASN A 279 11.40 -15.31 8.90
N CYS A 280 11.00 -15.32 7.63
CA CYS A 280 11.62 -14.45 6.63
C CYS A 280 11.23 -12.98 6.82
N LEU A 281 10.00 -12.71 7.26
CA LEU A 281 9.54 -11.32 7.45
C LEU A 281 9.70 -10.81 8.87
N ARG A 282 10.13 -11.62 9.85
CA ARG A 282 10.45 -11.12 11.19
C ARG A 282 11.58 -10.08 11.12
N TYR A 283 11.73 -9.30 12.20
CA TYR A 283 12.77 -8.29 12.31
C TYR A 283 13.75 -8.63 13.46
N PRO A 284 15.04 -8.95 13.19
CA PRO A 284 15.66 -9.12 11.88
C PRO A 284 15.29 -10.45 11.18
N PRO A 285 15.27 -10.48 9.83
CA PRO A 285 14.93 -11.67 9.05
C PRO A 285 15.74 -12.90 9.39
N ASN A 286 15.09 -14.06 9.35
CA ASN A 286 15.72 -15.36 9.31
C ASN A 286 15.13 -16.15 8.15
N CYS A 287 15.71 -15.97 6.97
CA CYS A 287 15.24 -16.58 5.73
C CYS A 287 16.35 -17.41 5.08
N PRO A 288 16.51 -18.69 5.45
CA PRO A 288 17.46 -19.57 4.77
C PRO A 288 17.03 -19.74 3.31
N GLU A 289 17.87 -19.27 2.39
CA GLU A 289 17.56 -19.31 0.94
C GLU A 289 17.28 -20.73 0.46
N GLU A 290 17.93 -21.75 1.04
CA GLU A 290 17.70 -23.15 0.69
C GLU A 290 16.28 -23.64 0.99
N LEU A 291 15.58 -23.00 1.94
CA LEU A 291 14.29 -23.43 2.47
C LEU A 291 13.14 -22.56 1.99
N CYS A 292 13.35 -21.24 1.96
CA CYS A 292 12.32 -20.24 1.67
C CYS A 292 12.76 -19.30 0.55
N THR A 293 11.79 -18.75 -0.17
CA THR A 293 11.97 -17.67 -1.14
C THR A 293 10.88 -16.61 -0.93
N CYS A 294 11.22 -15.35 -1.16
CA CYS A 294 10.31 -14.21 -1.06
C CYS A 294 10.22 -13.56 -2.44
N PRO A 295 9.37 -14.07 -3.35
CA PRO A 295 9.33 -13.60 -4.72
C PRO A 295 8.80 -12.17 -4.78
N GLU A 296 9.36 -11.39 -5.68
CA GLU A 296 8.99 -9.99 -5.87
C GLU A 296 8.30 -9.74 -7.21
N GLU A 297 8.45 -10.68 -8.15
CA GLU A 297 7.86 -10.65 -9.49
C GLU A 297 7.26 -12.03 -9.84
N CYS A 298 6.20 -12.00 -10.65
CA CYS A 298 5.53 -13.21 -11.15
C CYS A 298 5.12 -13.03 -12.61
N ASP A 299 5.39 -14.06 -13.40
CA ASP A 299 5.04 -14.13 -14.81
C ASP A 299 4.03 -15.25 -15.06
N ALA A 300 3.14 -15.01 -16.02
CA ALA A 300 2.19 -16.00 -16.50
C ALA A 300 2.88 -17.06 -17.37
N ILE A 301 2.62 -18.32 -17.04
CA ILE A 301 3.12 -19.49 -17.75
C ILE A 301 1.96 -20.36 -18.25
N GLY A 302 2.30 -21.43 -18.97
CA GLY A 302 1.32 -22.39 -19.47
C GLY A 302 0.26 -21.73 -20.36
N GLU A 303 -1.01 -21.96 -20.04
CA GLU A 303 -2.14 -21.44 -20.82
C GLU A 303 -2.32 -19.92 -20.76
N LEU A 304 -1.76 -19.26 -19.74
CA LEU A 304 -1.86 -17.81 -19.55
C LEU A 304 -0.72 -17.03 -20.22
N LYS A 305 0.34 -17.72 -20.64
CA LYS A 305 1.54 -17.10 -21.20
C LYS A 305 1.21 -16.18 -22.39
N GLY A 306 1.67 -14.94 -22.33
CA GLY A 306 1.51 -13.95 -23.40
C GLY A 306 0.10 -13.33 -23.50
N ARG A 307 -0.84 -13.69 -22.63
CA ARG A 307 -2.15 -13.02 -22.57
C ARG A 307 -2.02 -11.67 -21.87
N LYS A 308 -2.64 -10.65 -22.45
CA LYS A 308 -2.64 -9.29 -21.87
C LYS A 308 -3.24 -9.32 -20.46
N GLY A 309 -2.49 -8.82 -19.48
CA GLY A 309 -2.91 -8.76 -18.08
C GLY A 309 -2.64 -10.02 -17.25
N ALA A 310 -2.19 -11.12 -17.85
CA ALA A 310 -2.00 -12.36 -17.13
C ALA A 310 -0.86 -12.32 -16.09
N ASP A 311 0.22 -11.57 -16.37
CA ASP A 311 1.30 -11.38 -15.39
C ASP A 311 0.81 -10.59 -14.17
N VAL A 312 -0.11 -9.64 -14.37
CA VAL A 312 -0.75 -8.88 -13.28
C VAL A 312 -1.62 -9.81 -12.45
N TYR A 313 -2.47 -10.62 -13.09
CA TYR A 313 -3.23 -11.67 -12.41
C TYR A 313 -2.32 -12.58 -11.57
N CYS A 314 -1.15 -12.97 -12.09
CA CYS A 314 -0.19 -13.77 -11.34
C CYS A 314 0.39 -13.02 -10.14
N GLN A 315 0.75 -11.75 -10.29
CA GLN A 315 1.21 -10.93 -9.16
C GLN A 315 0.12 -10.82 -8.07
N ASP A 316 -1.12 -10.52 -8.46
CA ASP A 316 -2.25 -10.34 -7.55
C ASP A 316 -2.67 -11.64 -6.84
N LYS A 317 -2.41 -12.82 -7.44
CA LYS A 317 -2.70 -14.11 -6.80
C LYS A 317 -1.52 -14.68 -6.02
N CYS A 318 -0.30 -14.38 -6.43
CA CYS A 318 0.89 -15.02 -5.87
C CYS A 318 1.58 -14.16 -4.81
N ILE A 319 1.68 -12.84 -5.01
CA ILE A 319 2.40 -11.88 -4.13
C ILE A 319 1.42 -11.22 -3.16
N ILE A 320 0.57 -12.05 -2.55
CA ILE A 320 -0.41 -11.65 -1.53
C ILE A 320 -0.33 -12.60 -0.34
N TYR A 321 -0.90 -12.21 0.80
CA TYR A 321 -0.96 -13.06 1.98
C TYR A 321 -2.42 -13.34 2.42
N PRO A 322 -2.81 -14.61 2.60
CA PRO A 322 -2.07 -15.82 2.20
C PRO A 322 -1.98 -15.95 0.67
N SER A 323 -0.85 -16.47 0.16
CA SER A 323 -0.65 -16.66 -1.28
C SER A 323 -1.64 -17.67 -1.86
N GLN A 324 -2.30 -17.30 -2.96
CA GLN A 324 -3.25 -18.11 -3.72
C GLN A 324 -2.69 -18.51 -5.10
N CYS A 325 -1.36 -18.59 -5.19
CA CYS A 325 -0.65 -18.75 -6.45
C CYS A 325 -0.99 -20.05 -7.20
N PRO A 326 -1.55 -20.01 -8.42
CA PRO A 326 -1.77 -21.20 -9.24
C PRO A 326 -0.44 -21.62 -9.89
N ALA A 327 0.23 -22.63 -9.29
CA ALA A 327 1.59 -23.02 -9.64
C ALA A 327 1.76 -23.58 -11.08
N ASP A 328 0.67 -23.96 -11.74
CA ASP A 328 0.61 -24.43 -13.13
C ASP A 328 0.46 -23.28 -14.15
N ARG A 329 0.05 -22.10 -13.68
CA ARG A 329 -0.27 -20.93 -14.51
C ARG A 329 0.60 -19.71 -14.21
N CYS A 330 1.28 -19.69 -13.07
CA CYS A 330 2.12 -18.58 -12.62
C CYS A 330 3.48 -19.08 -12.11
N SER A 331 4.55 -18.37 -12.48
CA SER A 331 5.91 -18.60 -11.99
C SER A 331 6.45 -17.33 -11.35
N CYS A 332 6.94 -17.42 -10.12
CA CYS A 332 7.42 -16.28 -9.35
C CYS A 332 8.86 -16.46 -8.90
N TYR A 333 9.63 -15.37 -8.85
CA TYR A 333 11.06 -15.36 -8.54
C TYR A 333 11.46 -14.19 -7.65
#